data_AF-A0A7H4MCV1-F1
#
_entry.id   AF-A0A7H4MCV1-F1
#
_cell.length_a   1.000
_cell.length_b   1.000
_cell.length_c   1.000
_cell.angle_alpha   90.00
_cell.angle_beta   90.00
_cell.angle_gamma   90.00
#
_symmetry.space_group_name_H-M   'P 1'
#
loop_
_entity.id
_entity.type
_entity.pdbx_description
1 polymer ?
#
loop_
_entity_poly.entity_id
_entity_poly.type
_entity_poly.pdbx_seq_one_letter_code
_entity_poly.pdbx_strand_id
1 'polypeptide(L)'
;MLRYAKEWQLPAAFRDWVETANTFCSTLVDRIVTGYPRDEAEKLEAELGYHDAFLDTAEYFWLFVIQGPQALAETLRLDRYPLNIRIVEDIRPYKARKVAILNGAHTALVPVAWLCGVDTVGEAMQDEAIRHYVQQTIDEEIIPALDFTGRGASSVCRCGHRALS
;
A
#
# COMPACT_ATOMS: atom_id res chain seq x y z
N MET A 1 5.22 -20.92 -8.24
CA MET A 1 5.14 -21.46 -9.61
C MET A 1 6.00 -22.71 -9.79
N LEU A 2 7.33 -22.65 -9.63
CA LEU A 2 8.22 -23.81 -9.83
C LEU A 2 7.87 -25.03 -8.96
N ARG A 3 7.42 -24.81 -7.72
CA ARG A 3 6.89 -25.88 -6.86
C ARG A 3 5.75 -26.65 -7.54
N TYR A 4 4.72 -25.94 -8.04
CA TYR A 4 3.59 -26.56 -8.73
C TYR A 4 4.01 -27.23 -10.04
N ALA A 5 4.94 -26.63 -10.79
CA ALA A 5 5.47 -27.28 -11.99
C ALA A 5 6.12 -28.64 -11.69
N LYS A 6 6.78 -28.77 -10.54
CA LYS A 6 7.32 -30.05 -10.06
C LYS A 6 6.20 -31.01 -9.62
N GLU A 7 5.25 -30.53 -8.80
CA GLU A 7 4.14 -31.36 -8.28
C GLU A 7 3.26 -31.92 -9.41
N TRP A 8 3.04 -31.15 -10.47
CA TRP A 8 2.27 -31.57 -11.65
C TRP A 8 3.10 -32.29 -12.71
N GLN A 9 4.36 -32.60 -12.40
CA GLN A 9 5.27 -33.35 -13.29
C GLN A 9 5.41 -32.71 -14.66
N LEU A 10 5.44 -31.37 -14.72
CA LEU A 10 5.63 -30.66 -15.98
C LEU A 10 7.05 -30.90 -16.52
N PRO A 11 7.24 -30.87 -17.85
CA PRO A 11 8.54 -31.10 -18.47
C PRO A 11 9.64 -30.16 -17.95
N ALA A 12 10.89 -30.63 -17.94
CA ALA A 12 12.02 -29.81 -17.52
C ALA A 12 12.11 -28.50 -18.32
N ALA A 13 11.90 -28.57 -19.63
CA ALA A 13 11.87 -27.42 -20.52
C ALA A 13 10.87 -26.33 -20.08
N PHE A 14 9.75 -26.68 -19.43
CA PHE A 14 8.82 -25.69 -18.90
C PHE A 14 9.42 -24.92 -17.72
N ARG A 15 10.09 -25.61 -16.81
CA ARG A 15 10.75 -24.96 -15.66
C ARG A 15 11.90 -24.07 -16.13
N ASP A 16 12.70 -24.55 -17.09
CA ASP A 16 13.80 -23.78 -17.69
C ASP A 16 13.25 -22.50 -18.34
N TRP A 17 12.15 -22.60 -19.09
CA TRP A 17 11.49 -21.44 -19.67
C TRP A 17 10.97 -20.47 -18.58
N VAL A 18 10.36 -20.99 -17.51
CA VAL A 18 9.91 -20.15 -16.38
C VAL A 18 11.09 -19.36 -15.78
N GLU A 19 12.25 -19.98 -15.59
CA GLU A 19 13.39 -19.33 -14.96
C GLU A 19 14.17 -18.39 -15.90
N THR A 20 14.22 -18.71 -17.19
CA THR A 20 15.13 -18.02 -18.14
C THR A 20 14.42 -17.03 -19.06
N ALA A 21 13.14 -17.23 -19.35
CA ALA A 21 12.38 -16.39 -20.28
C ALA A 21 11.44 -15.39 -19.59
N ASN A 22 11.36 -15.41 -18.25
CA ASN A 22 10.43 -14.59 -17.49
C ASN A 22 11.17 -13.77 -16.42
N THR A 23 10.62 -12.59 -16.09
CA THR A 23 11.13 -11.74 -15.01
C THR A 23 10.08 -11.64 -13.91
N PHE A 24 10.37 -12.22 -12.75
CA PHE A 24 9.51 -12.12 -11.57
C PHE A 24 9.92 -10.93 -10.71
N CYS A 25 9.11 -9.87 -10.73
CA CYS A 25 9.38 -8.66 -9.98
C CYS A 25 8.66 -8.68 -8.63
N SER A 26 9.39 -8.39 -7.55
CA SER A 26 8.75 -8.11 -6.26
C SER A 26 8.15 -6.72 -6.28
N THR A 27 6.92 -6.57 -5.81
CA THR A 27 6.25 -5.27 -5.80
C THR A 27 5.84 -4.82 -4.41
N LEU A 28 5.61 -3.51 -4.28
CA LEU A 28 4.95 -2.87 -3.15
C LEU A 28 3.92 -1.91 -3.73
N VAL A 29 2.65 -2.16 -3.42
CA VAL A 29 1.52 -1.31 -3.80
C VAL A 29 0.99 -0.68 -2.51
N ASP A 30 0.82 0.64 -2.50
CA ASP A 30 0.31 1.38 -1.36
C ASP A 30 -0.69 2.43 -1.82
N ARG A 31 -1.97 2.13 -1.58
CA ARG A 31 -3.13 3.01 -1.77
C ARG A 31 -4.29 2.43 -0.99
N ILE A 32 -4.93 3.23 -0.15
CA ILE A 32 -6.19 2.86 0.51
C ILE A 32 -7.32 2.92 -0.52
N VAL A 33 -8.08 1.83 -0.62
CA VAL A 33 -9.24 1.67 -1.48
C VAL A 33 -10.40 1.23 -0.60
N THR A 34 -11.48 2.01 -0.60
CA THR A 34 -12.65 1.82 0.27
C THR A 34 -13.74 0.96 -0.38
N GLY A 35 -13.62 0.67 -1.68
CA GLY A 35 -14.61 -0.12 -2.41
C GLY A 35 -15.75 0.75 -2.94
N TYR A 36 -16.80 0.06 -3.39
CA TYR A 36 -18.00 0.69 -3.94
C TYR A 36 -18.68 1.61 -2.90
N PRO A 37 -18.84 2.91 -3.18
CA PRO A 37 -19.34 3.88 -2.20
C PRO A 37 -20.85 3.83 -2.10
N ARG A 38 -21.41 2.81 -1.43
CA ARG A 38 -22.87 2.55 -1.41
C ARG A 38 -23.72 3.75 -0.99
N ASP A 39 -23.24 4.53 -0.01
CA ASP A 39 -23.99 5.66 0.54
C ASP A 39 -23.91 6.93 -0.32
N GLU A 40 -22.96 6.98 -1.26
CA GLU A 40 -22.69 8.15 -2.11
C GLU A 40 -22.85 7.87 -3.61
N ALA A 41 -23.03 6.61 -4.01
CA ALA A 41 -23.05 6.18 -5.40
C ALA A 41 -24.10 6.94 -6.22
N GLU A 42 -25.35 7.04 -5.74
CA GLU A 42 -26.41 7.77 -6.48
C GLU A 42 -26.06 9.24 -6.73
N LYS A 43 -25.42 9.89 -5.74
CA LYS A 43 -24.97 11.27 -5.86
C LYS A 43 -23.83 11.38 -6.86
N LEU A 44 -22.83 10.51 -6.77
CA LEU A 44 -21.68 10.48 -7.67
C LEU A 44 -22.12 10.18 -9.10
N GLU A 45 -23.03 9.24 -9.32
CA GLU A 45 -23.59 8.92 -10.64
C GLU A 45 -24.38 10.09 -11.23
N ALA A 46 -25.12 10.84 -10.40
CA ALA A 46 -25.79 12.05 -10.85
C ALA A 46 -24.80 13.15 -11.27
N GLU A 47 -23.67 13.31 -10.56
CA GLU A 47 -22.60 14.25 -10.91
C GLU A 47 -21.83 13.81 -12.18
N LEU A 48 -21.59 12.51 -12.32
CA LEU A 48 -20.88 11.91 -13.45
C LEU A 48 -21.75 11.79 -14.71
N GLY A 49 -23.08 11.71 -14.55
CA GLY A 49 -24.05 11.59 -15.63
C GLY A 49 -24.19 10.17 -16.21
N TYR A 50 -23.67 9.16 -15.53
CA TYR A 50 -23.80 7.75 -15.92
C TYR A 50 -23.84 6.83 -14.71
N HIS A 51 -24.49 5.67 -14.87
CA HIS A 51 -24.49 4.59 -13.89
C HIS A 51 -23.22 3.75 -14.04
N ASP A 52 -22.52 3.48 -12.92
CA ASP A 52 -21.31 2.67 -12.90
C ASP A 52 -21.37 1.61 -11.81
N ALA A 53 -21.74 0.38 -12.20
CA ALA A 53 -21.78 -0.77 -11.31
C ALA A 53 -20.41 -1.19 -10.72
N PHE A 54 -19.31 -0.64 -11.24
CA PHE A 54 -17.94 -0.91 -10.80
C PHE A 54 -17.24 0.32 -10.19
N LEU A 55 -18.03 1.33 -9.78
CA LEU A 55 -17.49 2.52 -9.12
C LEU A 55 -16.68 2.12 -7.88
N ASP A 56 -15.53 2.76 -7.69
CA ASP A 56 -14.65 2.52 -6.55
C ASP A 56 -14.08 3.84 -6.05
N THR A 57 -13.86 3.93 -4.74
CA THR A 57 -13.30 5.11 -4.08
C THR A 57 -11.96 4.78 -3.45
N ALA A 58 -11.03 5.71 -3.56
CA ALA A 58 -9.68 5.54 -3.06
C ALA A 58 -9.08 6.88 -2.65
N GLU A 59 -8.10 6.84 -1.75
CA GLU A 59 -7.37 8.04 -1.38
C GLU A 59 -6.59 8.62 -2.59
N TYR A 60 -6.24 9.91 -2.49
CA TYR A 60 -5.43 10.59 -3.50
C TYR A 60 -3.99 10.09 -3.54
N PHE A 61 -3.42 9.73 -2.38
CA PHE A 61 -2.06 9.20 -2.32
C PHE A 61 -1.99 7.82 -2.97
N TRP A 62 -0.92 7.58 -3.73
CA TRP A 62 -0.63 6.26 -4.25
C TRP A 62 0.87 6.09 -4.46
N LEU A 63 1.37 4.88 -4.27
CA LEU A 63 2.76 4.50 -4.52
C LEU A 63 2.82 3.09 -5.08
N PHE A 64 3.63 2.91 -6.12
CA PHE A 64 3.95 1.60 -6.66
C PHE A 64 5.47 1.43 -6.81
N VAL A 65 6.05 0.46 -6.13
CA VAL A 65 7.48 0.13 -6.22
C VAL A 65 7.64 -1.25 -6.84
N ILE A 66 8.55 -1.36 -7.80
CA ILE A 66 8.85 -2.58 -8.54
C ILE A 66 10.34 -2.87 -8.38
N GLN A 67 10.68 -4.01 -7.79
CA GLN A 67 12.05 -4.52 -7.82
C GLN A 67 12.28 -5.27 -9.11
N GLY A 68 13.16 -4.76 -9.96
CA GLY A 68 13.42 -5.37 -11.26
C GLY A 68 14.41 -4.57 -12.12
N PRO A 69 14.70 -5.06 -13.33
CA PRO A 69 15.61 -4.39 -14.25
C PRO A 69 15.07 -3.03 -14.69
N GLN A 70 15.95 -2.05 -14.85
CA GLN A 70 15.57 -0.69 -15.25
C GLN A 70 14.92 -0.63 -16.64
N ALA A 71 15.19 -1.61 -17.51
CA ALA A 71 14.52 -1.76 -18.81
C ALA A 71 12.98 -1.89 -18.71
N LEU A 72 12.45 -2.22 -17.51
CA LEU A 72 11.00 -2.19 -17.27
C LEU A 72 10.42 -0.79 -17.41
N ALA A 73 11.19 0.28 -17.13
CA ALA A 73 10.71 1.65 -17.25
C ALA A 73 10.26 1.94 -18.69
N GLU A 74 11.11 1.60 -19.65
CA GLU A 74 10.84 1.76 -21.09
C GLU A 74 9.76 0.78 -21.56
N THR A 75 9.86 -0.48 -21.16
CA THR A 75 8.92 -1.55 -21.56
C THR A 75 7.48 -1.22 -21.14
N LEU A 76 7.31 -0.71 -19.93
CA LEU A 76 6.02 -0.30 -19.36
C LEU A 76 5.68 1.17 -19.65
N ARG A 77 6.54 1.90 -20.39
CA ARG A 77 6.37 3.31 -20.77
C ARG A 77 6.17 4.26 -19.59
N LEU A 78 6.81 3.95 -18.46
CA LEU A 78 6.69 4.71 -17.21
C LEU A 78 7.42 6.05 -17.28
N ASP A 79 8.41 6.15 -18.15
CA ASP A 79 9.20 7.35 -18.45
C ASP A 79 8.39 8.47 -19.13
N ARG A 80 7.22 8.14 -19.70
CA ARG A 80 6.39 9.08 -20.46
C ARG A 80 5.48 9.95 -19.61
N TYR A 81 5.27 9.60 -18.34
CA TYR A 81 4.30 10.24 -17.48
C TYR A 81 4.88 10.45 -16.07
N PRO A 82 4.48 11.51 -15.35
CA PRO A 82 4.93 11.77 -13.99
C PRO A 82 4.21 10.87 -12.97
N LEU A 83 4.38 9.55 -13.12
CA LEU A 83 3.76 8.53 -12.28
C LEU A 83 4.60 8.31 -11.02
N ASN A 84 3.98 8.17 -9.85
CA ASN A 84 4.65 7.76 -8.60
C ASN A 84 4.95 6.24 -8.59
N ILE A 85 5.61 5.78 -9.66
CA ILE A 85 6.08 4.40 -9.84
C ILE A 85 7.61 4.42 -9.77
N ARG A 86 8.20 3.53 -8.95
CA ARG A 86 9.66 3.44 -8.76
C ARG A 86 10.17 2.07 -9.12
N ILE A 87 11.12 2.00 -10.06
CA ILE A 87 11.89 0.78 -10.31
C ILE A 87 13.17 0.83 -9.50
N VAL A 88 13.37 -0.15 -8.63
CA VAL A 88 14.46 -0.18 -7.66
C VAL A 88 15.21 -1.51 -7.71
N GLU A 89 16.45 -1.51 -7.25
CA GLU A 89 17.25 -2.74 -7.13
C GLU A 89 16.88 -3.53 -5.87
N ASP A 90 16.51 -2.83 -4.78
CA ASP A 90 16.12 -3.43 -3.51
C ASP A 90 14.84 -2.80 -2.95
N ILE A 91 13.79 -3.61 -2.82
CA ILE A 91 12.50 -3.18 -2.28
C ILE A 91 12.39 -3.29 -0.77
N ARG A 92 13.33 -3.97 -0.10
CA ARG A 92 13.28 -4.24 1.35
C ARG A 92 13.08 -2.96 2.17
N PRO A 93 13.75 -1.83 1.91
CA PRO A 93 13.54 -0.61 2.67
C PRO A 93 12.11 -0.06 2.54
N TYR A 94 11.53 -0.13 1.35
CA TYR A 94 10.15 0.32 1.10
C TYR A 94 9.13 -0.57 1.82
N LYS A 95 9.33 -1.89 1.77
CA LYS A 95 8.48 -2.87 2.47
C LYS A 95 8.57 -2.71 3.98
N ALA A 96 9.78 -2.62 4.51
CA ALA A 96 10.01 -2.40 5.95
C ALA A 96 9.31 -1.12 6.41
N ARG A 97 9.45 -0.02 5.66
CA ARG A 97 8.78 1.25 5.98
C ARG A 97 7.25 1.12 6.00
N LYS A 98 6.66 0.50 4.97
CA LYS A 98 5.21 0.33 4.89
C LYS A 98 4.70 -0.56 6.00
N VAL A 99 5.30 -1.74 6.17
CA VAL A 99 4.85 -2.74 7.16
C VAL A 99 4.99 -2.18 8.57
N ALA A 100 6.15 -1.63 8.90
CA ALA A 100 6.37 -1.15 10.26
C ALA A 100 5.55 0.09 10.58
N ILE A 101 5.51 1.10 9.70
CA ILE A 101 4.83 2.35 10.04
C ILE A 101 3.32 2.23 9.86
N LEU A 102 2.84 1.77 8.71
CA LEU A 102 1.39 1.67 8.50
C LEU A 102 0.81 0.48 9.28
N ASN A 103 1.32 -0.73 9.05
CA ASN A 103 0.73 -1.91 9.71
C ASN A 103 1.06 -1.94 11.19
N GLY A 104 2.24 -1.46 11.62
CA GLY A 104 2.58 -1.35 13.04
C GLY A 104 1.69 -0.34 13.76
N ALA A 105 1.47 0.85 13.18
CA ALA A 105 0.53 1.83 13.75
C ALA A 105 -0.89 1.27 13.83
N HIS A 106 -1.39 0.61 12.79
CA HIS A 106 -2.71 -0.04 12.83
C HIS A 106 -2.78 -1.12 13.93
N THR A 107 -1.75 -1.94 14.06
CA THR A 107 -1.70 -3.02 15.06
C THR A 107 -1.68 -2.46 16.48
N ALA A 108 -0.98 -1.36 16.73
CA ALA A 108 -0.95 -0.67 18.01
C ALA A 108 -2.29 0.04 18.32
N LEU A 109 -2.92 0.65 17.32
CA LEU A 109 -4.17 1.40 17.46
C LEU A 109 -5.35 0.52 17.87
N VAL A 110 -5.55 -0.62 17.20
CA VAL A 110 -6.76 -1.44 17.35
C VAL A 110 -7.13 -1.79 18.79
N PRO A 111 -6.24 -2.32 19.66
CA PRO A 111 -6.61 -2.66 21.02
C PRO A 111 -6.96 -1.43 21.88
N VAL A 112 -6.31 -0.28 21.64
CA VAL A 112 -6.60 0.96 22.36
C VAL A 112 -7.96 1.53 21.95
N ALA A 113 -8.21 1.64 20.64
CA ALA A 113 -9.50 2.09 20.12
C ALA A 113 -10.65 1.22 20.62
N TRP A 114 -10.46 -0.10 20.62
CA TRP A 114 -11.45 -1.06 21.13
C TRP A 114 -11.78 -0.84 22.62
N LEU A 115 -10.76 -0.64 23.47
CA LEU A 115 -10.96 -0.38 24.90
C LEU A 115 -11.63 0.98 25.17
N CYS A 116 -11.45 1.94 24.27
CA CYS A 116 -12.13 3.24 24.31
C CYS A 116 -13.54 3.22 23.73
N GLY A 117 -14.01 2.08 23.19
CA GLY A 117 -15.33 1.96 22.57
C GLY A 117 -15.45 2.70 21.23
N VAL A 118 -14.33 2.81 20.50
CA VAL A 118 -14.27 3.47 19.19
C VAL A 118 -14.18 2.41 18.09
N ASP A 119 -15.13 2.45 17.15
CA ASP A 119 -15.33 1.38 16.17
C ASP A 119 -14.57 1.60 14.85
N THR A 120 -14.24 2.84 14.51
CA THR A 120 -13.55 3.16 13.26
C THR A 120 -12.18 3.82 13.48
N VAL A 121 -11.24 3.56 12.56
CA VAL A 121 -9.94 4.24 12.55
C VAL A 121 -10.12 5.76 12.43
N GLY A 122 -11.10 6.21 11.66
CA GLY A 122 -11.39 7.63 11.47
C GLY A 122 -11.79 8.33 12.77
N GLU A 123 -12.69 7.72 13.55
CA GLU A 123 -13.07 8.22 14.88
C GLU A 123 -11.88 8.18 15.85
N ALA A 124 -11.10 7.10 15.82
CA ALA A 124 -9.97 6.93 16.72
C ALA A 124 -8.89 8.00 16.49
N MET A 125 -8.71 8.46 15.24
CA MET A 125 -7.80 9.56 14.91
C MET A 125 -8.37 10.95 15.24
N GLN A 126 -9.68 11.07 15.46
CA GLN A 126 -10.31 12.31 15.95
C GLN A 126 -10.16 12.47 17.46
N ASP A 127 -10.09 11.37 18.22
CA ASP A 127 -9.76 11.38 19.64
C ASP A 127 -8.30 11.84 19.86
N GLU A 128 -8.12 12.86 20.71
CA GLU A 128 -6.81 13.46 20.95
C GLU A 128 -5.83 12.53 21.67
N ALA A 129 -6.31 11.74 22.63
CA ALA A 129 -5.48 10.84 23.41
C ALA A 129 -5.02 9.64 22.56
N ILE A 130 -5.94 9.07 21.78
CA ILE A 130 -5.64 7.94 20.89
C ILE A 130 -4.71 8.37 19.75
N ARG A 131 -4.97 9.53 19.14
CA ARG A 131 -4.08 10.11 18.12
C ARG A 131 -2.68 10.36 18.68
N HIS A 132 -2.58 10.92 19.88
CA HIS A 132 -1.29 11.18 20.52
C HIS A 132 -0.52 9.88 20.77
N TYR A 133 -1.20 8.85 21.32
CA TYR A 133 -0.61 7.52 21.51
C TYR A 133 -0.04 6.95 20.21
N VAL A 134 -0.84 6.93 19.12
CA VAL A 134 -0.38 6.41 17.82
C VAL A 134 0.83 7.20 17.31
N GLN A 135 0.80 8.52 17.41
CA GLN A 135 1.91 9.37 16.96
C GLN A 135 3.19 9.11 17.75
N GLN A 136 3.10 8.99 19.09
CA GLN A 136 4.24 8.65 19.94
C GLN A 136 4.81 7.27 19.62
N THR A 137 3.96 6.25 19.47
CA THR A 137 4.43 4.90 19.09
C THR A 137 5.16 4.91 17.75
N ILE A 138 4.68 5.69 16.77
CA ILE A 138 5.37 5.82 15.49
C ILE A 138 6.74 6.49 15.66
N ASP A 139 6.80 7.62 16.34
CA ASP A 139 7.99 8.46 16.41
C ASP A 139 9.07 7.91 17.36
N GLU A 140 8.65 7.32 18.48
CA GLU A 140 9.55 6.91 19.56
C GLU A 140 9.91 5.41 19.50
N GLU A 141 9.07 4.57 18.89
CA GLU A 141 9.31 3.12 18.83
C GLU A 141 9.54 2.61 17.41
N ILE A 142 8.59 2.88 16.49
CA ILE A 142 8.60 2.28 15.16
C ILE A 142 9.69 2.87 14.27
N ILE A 143 9.77 4.20 14.16
CA ILE A 143 10.78 4.87 13.32
C ILE A 143 12.19 4.55 13.80
N PRO A 144 12.53 4.63 15.11
CA PRO A 144 13.87 4.30 15.60
C PRO A 144 14.26 2.83 15.40
N ALA A 145 13.30 1.90 15.43
CA ALA A 145 13.57 0.49 15.16
C ALA A 145 13.81 0.19 13.67
N LEU A 146 13.49 1.13 12.79
CA LEU A 146 13.75 1.02 11.36
C LEU A 146 15.07 1.74 11.05
N ASP A 147 16.16 0.97 10.96
CA ASP A 147 17.47 1.45 10.50
C ASP A 147 17.38 2.06 9.08
N PHE A 148 16.99 3.34 8.98
CA PHE A 148 16.96 4.09 7.73
C PHE A 148 18.16 5.01 7.65
N THR A 149 19.12 4.65 6.80
CA THR A 149 20.25 5.51 6.40
C THR A 149 19.85 6.62 5.41
N GLY A 150 18.55 6.86 5.17
CA GLY A 150 18.05 7.81 4.17
C GLY A 150 17.04 8.81 4.75
N ARG A 151 17.29 10.11 4.52
CA ARG A 151 16.46 11.24 5.00
C ARG A 151 15.02 11.16 4.48
N GLY A 152 14.05 11.32 5.38
CA GLY A 152 12.65 11.57 5.05
C GLY A 152 11.65 10.66 5.78
N ALA A 153 11.58 10.77 7.11
CA ALA A 153 10.64 10.00 7.95
C ALA A 153 9.32 10.75 8.26
N SER A 154 9.14 11.98 7.80
CA SER A 154 8.18 12.93 8.38
C SER A 154 6.75 12.93 7.83
N SER A 155 6.24 11.87 7.16
CA SER A 155 4.85 11.90 6.65
C SER A 155 4.13 10.55 6.48
N VAL A 156 4.40 9.56 7.34
CA VAL A 156 4.03 8.17 7.00
C VAL A 156 2.67 7.69 7.54
N CYS A 157 2.12 8.28 8.61
CA CYS A 157 0.80 7.86 9.10
C CYS A 157 -0.33 8.66 8.45
N ARG A 158 -1.09 8.02 7.55
CA ARG A 158 -2.20 8.62 6.80
C ARG A 158 -3.59 8.22 7.35
N CYS A 159 -3.64 7.56 8.50
CA CYS A 159 -4.87 6.99 9.10
C CYS A 159 -5.99 7.99 9.43
N GLY A 160 -5.76 9.30 9.33
CA GLY A 160 -6.76 10.33 9.65
C GLY A 160 -7.15 11.25 8.49
N HIS A 161 -6.60 11.06 7.28
CA HIS A 161 -7.08 11.83 6.14
C HIS A 161 -8.46 11.31 5.77
N ARG A 162 -9.48 12.15 5.94
CA ARG A 162 -10.82 11.94 5.38
C ARG A 162 -10.62 11.51 3.93
N ALA A 163 -10.85 10.23 3.65
CA ALA A 163 -11.37 9.88 2.35
C ALA A 163 -12.62 10.74 2.20
N LEU A 164 -12.67 11.58 1.16
CA LEU A 164 -13.77 12.48 0.81
C LEU A 164 -13.69 13.87 1.46
N SER A 165 -13.04 14.77 0.72
CA SER A 165 -13.57 16.12 0.46
C SER A 165 -13.87 16.21 -1.02
#